data_AF-A0A1G5ZCW3-F1
#
_entry.id   AF-A0A1G5ZCW3-F1
#
_cell.length_a   1.000
_cell.length_b   1.000
_cell.length_c   1.000
_cell.angle_alpha   90.00
_cell.angle_beta   90.00
_cell.angle_gamma   90.00
#
_symmetry.space_group_name_H-M   'P 1'
#
loop_
_entity.id
_entity.type
_entity.pdbx_description
1 polymer ?
#
loop_
_entity_poly.entity_id
_entity_poly.type
_entity_poly.pdbx_seq_one_letter_code
_entity_poly.pdbx_strand_id
1 'polypeptide(L)'
;MCSSVWINPLDDLGQRVLARDATINDRSKLDFASRALKYGNRTLCCDLIGALTRSNDATFDFEGLSVDNGNFNVLNLRERNIANLRIEQSYLGELVLPARDNKKVEIVKCITPRVIGISSPAGIPYWIRDLEAEAFDSVASVSRIRNIGLKPAHEVLATIVRKTFFQKGSGRKEEALLRGLGSPAARNMSRKILNLLEREDLLTSFKGDEGMVYAPVRSNTKRMQTLLDELQGSHDPIWVQVGEL
;
A
#
# COMPACT_ATOMS: atom_id res chain seq x y z
N MET A 1 30.08 -10.42 26.70
CA MET A 1 30.70 -10.55 25.36
C MET A 1 29.64 -10.30 24.30
N CYS A 2 29.78 -9.20 23.56
CA CYS A 2 29.57 -9.09 22.11
C CYS A 2 29.97 -7.66 21.74
N SER A 3 31.22 -7.49 21.29
CA SER A 3 31.85 -6.21 20.96
C SER A 3 31.69 -5.83 19.49
N SER A 4 30.85 -6.54 18.72
CA SER A 4 30.59 -6.26 17.32
C SER A 4 29.38 -5.34 17.18
N VAL A 5 29.62 -4.11 16.77
CA VAL A 5 28.57 -3.19 16.33
C VAL A 5 28.07 -3.65 14.96
N TRP A 6 26.76 -3.75 14.80
CA TRP A 6 26.15 -4.09 13.52
C TRP A 6 26.11 -2.84 12.66
N ILE A 7 27.01 -2.75 11.69
CA ILE A 7 27.22 -1.52 10.91
C ILE A 7 26.35 -1.52 9.65
N ASN A 8 26.20 -2.67 9.00
CA ASN A 8 25.54 -2.78 7.70
C ASN A 8 24.08 -3.20 7.88
N PRO A 9 23.11 -2.30 7.69
CA PRO A 9 21.71 -2.63 7.86
C PRO A 9 21.25 -3.65 6.81
N LEU A 10 20.29 -4.49 7.20
CA LEU A 10 19.66 -5.44 6.29
C LEU A 10 18.76 -4.69 5.29
N ASP A 11 18.83 -5.10 4.03
CA ASP A 11 17.89 -4.68 2.99
C ASP A 11 16.61 -5.53 3.02
N ASP A 12 15.73 -5.35 2.03
CA ASP A 12 14.50 -6.14 1.93
C ASP A 12 14.76 -7.66 1.88
N LEU A 13 15.80 -8.10 1.16
CA LEU A 13 16.11 -9.52 1.08
C LEU A 13 16.62 -10.04 2.43
N GLY A 14 17.57 -9.33 3.05
CA GLY A 14 18.15 -9.69 4.33
C GLY A 14 17.10 -9.81 5.42
N GLN A 15 16.18 -8.85 5.51
CA GLN A 15 15.08 -8.89 6.46
C GLN A 15 14.12 -10.07 6.20
N ARG A 16 13.85 -10.44 4.94
CA ARG A 16 13.04 -11.64 4.59
C ARG A 16 13.72 -12.93 5.00
N VAL A 17 15.03 -13.03 4.78
CA VAL A 17 15.82 -14.21 5.19
C VAL A 17 15.76 -14.36 6.71
N LEU A 18 16.02 -13.27 7.45
CA LEU A 18 15.97 -13.29 8.91
C LEU A 18 14.57 -13.59 9.45
N ALA A 19 13.52 -13.08 8.83
CA ALA A 19 12.15 -13.37 9.22
C ALA A 19 11.80 -14.86 9.11
N ARG A 20 12.39 -15.55 8.14
CA ARG A 20 12.16 -16.99 7.87
C ARG A 20 13.15 -17.91 8.56
N ASP A 21 14.15 -17.37 9.23
CA ASP A 21 15.16 -18.17 9.92
C ASP A 21 14.53 -18.91 11.10
N ALA A 22 14.40 -20.23 10.95
CA ALA A 22 13.85 -21.11 11.97
C ALA A 22 14.79 -21.33 13.16
N THR A 23 16.08 -20.99 13.03
CA THR A 23 17.06 -21.15 14.12
C THR A 23 16.91 -20.11 15.23
N ILE A 24 16.34 -18.94 14.89
CA ILE A 24 16.07 -17.85 15.84
C ILE A 24 14.58 -17.58 15.85
N ASN A 25 13.88 -18.06 16.89
CA ASN A 25 12.45 -17.78 17.04
C ASN A 25 12.18 -16.28 17.28
N ASP A 26 10.93 -15.84 17.03
CA ASP A 26 10.55 -14.43 17.12
C ASP A 26 10.76 -13.81 18.51
N ARG A 27 10.59 -14.60 19.58
CA ARG A 27 10.86 -14.14 20.95
C ARG A 27 12.33 -13.78 21.14
N SER A 28 13.23 -14.65 20.68
CA SER A 28 14.67 -14.41 20.70
C SER A 28 15.05 -13.19 19.85
N LYS A 29 14.40 -12.99 18.69
CA LYS A 29 14.62 -11.78 17.87
C LYS A 29 14.24 -10.50 18.64
N LEU A 30 13.11 -10.49 19.36
CA LEU A 30 12.69 -9.36 20.19
C LEU A 30 13.63 -9.12 21.38
N ASP A 31 14.08 -10.17 22.04
CA ASP A 31 15.08 -10.07 23.12
C ASP A 31 16.39 -9.49 22.60
N PHE A 32 16.83 -9.90 21.41
CA PHE A 32 18.00 -9.32 20.76
C PHE A 32 17.77 -7.86 20.37
N ALA A 33 16.59 -7.49 19.88
CA ALA A 33 16.27 -6.11 19.52
C ALA A 33 16.32 -5.20 20.76
N SER A 34 15.74 -5.66 21.87
CA SER A 34 15.72 -4.95 23.16
C SER A 34 17.14 -4.78 23.74
N ARG A 35 17.96 -5.84 23.67
CA ARG A 35 19.37 -5.77 24.10
C ARG A 35 20.18 -4.85 23.18
N ALA A 36 20.00 -4.96 21.86
CA ALA A 36 20.70 -4.14 20.89
C ALA A 36 20.44 -2.65 21.17
N LEU A 37 19.18 -2.29 21.42
CA LEU A 37 18.80 -0.94 21.81
C LEU A 37 19.47 -0.51 23.13
N LYS A 38 19.40 -1.36 24.16
CA LYS A 38 20.03 -1.11 25.47
C LYS A 38 21.54 -0.85 25.37
N TYR A 39 22.22 -1.52 24.45
CA TYR A 39 23.66 -1.37 24.22
C TYR A 39 24.01 -0.40 23.09
N GLY A 40 23.03 0.36 22.58
CA GLY A 40 23.24 1.42 21.58
C GLY A 40 23.38 0.95 20.13
N ASN A 41 23.23 -0.35 19.85
CA ASN A 41 23.25 -0.90 18.50
C ASN A 41 21.88 -0.76 17.83
N ARG A 42 21.55 0.47 17.43
CA ARG A 42 20.25 0.81 16.83
C ARG A 42 20.03 0.12 15.49
N THR A 43 21.06 -0.04 14.67
CA THR A 43 20.98 -0.70 13.36
C THR A 43 20.46 -2.14 13.51
N LEU A 44 21.06 -2.93 14.41
CA LEU A 44 20.60 -4.28 14.69
C LEU A 44 19.17 -4.31 15.23
N CYS A 45 18.81 -3.37 16.12
CA CYS A 45 17.45 -3.25 16.64
C CYS A 45 16.44 -3.00 15.50
N CYS A 46 16.74 -2.06 14.60
CA CYS A 46 15.88 -1.72 13.46
C CYS A 46 15.73 -2.90 12.49
N ASP A 47 16.82 -3.63 12.21
CA ASP A 47 16.79 -4.81 11.35
C ASP A 47 15.96 -5.95 11.93
N LEU A 48 16.06 -6.18 13.24
CA LEU A 48 15.27 -7.20 13.94
C LEU A 48 13.79 -6.82 13.97
N ILE A 49 13.46 -5.55 14.20
CA ILE A 49 12.08 -5.06 14.10
C ILE A 49 11.58 -5.25 12.66
N GLY A 50 12.34 -4.81 11.66
CA GLY A 50 11.97 -4.94 10.25
C GLY A 50 11.78 -6.38 9.80
N ALA A 51 12.53 -7.34 10.34
CA ALA A 51 12.30 -8.76 10.12
C ALA A 51 11.02 -9.26 10.83
N LEU A 52 10.78 -8.84 12.07
CA LEU A 52 9.61 -9.26 12.86
C LEU A 52 8.28 -8.80 12.26
N THR A 53 8.26 -7.70 11.50
CA THR A 53 7.04 -7.23 10.80
C THR A 53 6.71 -8.01 9.52
N ARG A 54 7.53 -8.99 9.10
CA ARG A 54 7.40 -9.71 7.81
C ARG A 54 6.81 -11.12 7.87
N SER A 55 6.68 -11.72 9.06
CA SER A 55 5.99 -13.02 9.19
C SER A 55 4.47 -12.84 9.07
N ASN A 56 3.74 -13.79 8.49
CA ASN A 56 2.27 -13.71 8.31
C ASN A 56 1.50 -14.64 9.28
N ASP A 57 2.16 -15.18 10.32
CA ASP A 57 1.58 -16.27 11.11
C ASP A 57 0.55 -15.79 12.15
N ALA A 58 0.87 -14.72 12.87
CA ALA A 58 0.03 -14.17 13.94
C ALA A 58 0.38 -12.71 14.23
N THR A 59 -0.50 -11.99 14.92
CA THR A 59 -0.16 -10.67 15.47
C THR A 59 1.07 -10.77 16.37
N PHE A 60 2.06 -9.90 16.15
CA PHE A 60 3.25 -9.85 16.98
C PHE A 60 3.18 -8.72 18.01
N ASP A 61 3.46 -9.04 19.27
CA ASP A 61 3.56 -8.06 20.34
C ASP A 61 5.03 -7.68 20.56
N PHE A 62 5.35 -6.39 20.41
CA PHE A 62 6.68 -5.84 20.68
C PHE A 62 6.92 -5.49 22.15
N GLU A 63 5.98 -5.81 23.04
CA GLU A 63 6.09 -5.65 24.50
C GLU A 63 6.42 -4.23 24.97
N GLY A 64 5.95 -3.22 24.23
CA GLY A 64 6.19 -1.81 24.54
C GLY A 64 7.57 -1.30 24.13
N LEU A 65 8.28 -2.03 23.26
CA LEU A 65 9.57 -1.58 22.72
C LEU A 65 9.42 -0.19 22.09
N SER A 66 10.28 0.74 22.52
CA SER A 66 10.31 2.11 22.01
C SER A 66 11.69 2.38 21.44
N VAL A 67 11.76 2.60 20.13
CA VAL A 67 12.99 2.96 19.43
C VAL A 67 12.99 4.45 19.13
N ASP A 68 14.10 5.09 19.47
CA ASP A 68 14.34 6.50 19.22
C ASP A 68 15.66 6.68 18.45
N ASN A 69 15.67 7.63 17.50
CA ASN A 69 16.82 7.90 16.63
C ASN A 69 17.29 6.65 15.84
N GLY A 70 16.35 5.81 15.40
CA GLY A 70 16.60 4.61 14.60
C GLY A 70 16.80 4.89 13.11
N ASN A 71 17.42 3.95 12.42
CA ASN A 71 17.57 3.98 10.97
C ASN A 71 17.09 2.64 10.39
N PHE A 72 15.92 2.68 9.76
CA PHE A 72 15.32 1.53 9.09
C PHE A 72 15.56 1.64 7.60
N ASN A 73 16.17 0.63 6.98
CA ASN A 73 16.21 0.58 5.51
C ASN A 73 14.80 0.42 4.92
N VAL A 74 14.05 -0.56 5.44
CA VAL A 74 12.66 -0.83 5.05
C VAL A 74 11.87 -1.16 6.31
N LEU A 75 10.72 -0.53 6.48
CA LEU A 75 9.72 -0.87 7.49
C LEU A 75 8.42 -1.28 6.80
N ASN A 76 8.17 -2.59 6.74
CA ASN A 76 6.99 -3.12 6.08
C ASN A 76 5.89 -3.48 7.07
N LEU A 77 4.80 -2.71 7.07
CA LEU A 77 3.68 -2.88 8.00
C LEU A 77 2.48 -3.60 7.38
N ARG A 78 2.60 -4.02 6.10
CA ARG A 78 1.55 -4.70 5.35
C ARG A 78 1.53 -6.21 5.61
N GLU A 79 2.67 -6.79 5.95
CA GLU A 79 2.84 -8.25 6.01
C GLU A 79 2.31 -8.86 7.31
N ARG A 80 2.46 -8.19 8.46
CA ARG A 80 2.04 -8.68 9.79
C ARG A 80 1.25 -7.65 10.58
N ASN A 81 0.24 -8.11 11.33
CA ASN A 81 -0.36 -7.31 12.41
C ASN A 81 0.65 -7.16 13.54
N ILE A 82 0.81 -5.95 14.08
CA ILE A 82 1.75 -5.72 15.18
C ILE A 82 1.10 -4.93 16.33
N ALA A 83 1.65 -5.08 17.54
CA ALA A 83 1.16 -4.40 18.72
C ALA A 83 2.28 -3.88 19.63
N ASN A 84 1.96 -2.86 20.42
CA ASN A 84 2.81 -2.27 21.46
C ASN A 84 4.23 -1.91 20.98
N LEU A 85 4.33 -1.16 19.88
CA LEU A 85 5.60 -0.68 19.31
C LEU A 85 5.57 0.84 19.18
N ARG A 86 6.63 1.52 19.63
CA ARG A 86 6.82 2.95 19.40
C ARG A 86 8.11 3.19 18.61
N ILE A 87 8.01 3.99 17.56
CA ILE A 87 9.15 4.47 16.77
C ILE A 87 9.09 6.00 16.76
N GLU A 88 10.14 6.65 17.24
CA GLU A 88 10.21 8.11 17.33
C GLU A 88 11.52 8.65 16.73
N GLN A 89 11.48 9.86 16.14
CA GLN A 89 12.66 10.58 15.63
C GLN A 89 13.58 9.73 14.73
N SER A 90 12.98 8.83 13.95
CA SER A 90 13.72 7.81 13.20
C SER A 90 13.63 8.06 11.69
N TYR A 91 14.68 7.67 10.98
CA TYR A 91 14.71 7.61 9.52
C TYR A 91 14.14 6.27 9.03
N LEU A 92 13.20 6.34 8.09
CA LEU A 92 12.57 5.19 7.45
C LEU A 92 12.88 5.24 5.94
N GLY A 93 13.85 4.47 5.45
CA GLY A 93 14.24 4.45 4.05
C GLY A 93 13.08 4.15 3.11
N GLU A 94 12.31 3.10 3.40
CA GLU A 94 11.03 2.84 2.77
C GLU A 94 9.98 2.45 3.82
N LEU A 95 8.85 3.15 3.83
CA LEU A 95 7.70 2.80 4.66
C LEU A 95 6.62 2.12 3.81
N VAL A 96 6.33 0.83 4.06
CA VAL A 96 5.32 0.08 3.29
C VAL A 96 3.99 0.00 4.04
N LEU A 97 2.96 0.57 3.43
CA LEU A 97 1.55 0.65 3.83
C LEU A 97 0.65 -0.01 2.75
N PRO A 98 -0.68 -0.13 2.90
CA PRO A 98 -1.43 0.06 4.14
C PRO A 98 -0.94 -0.91 5.21
N ALA A 99 -0.88 -0.43 6.44
CA ALA A 99 -0.68 -1.29 7.58
C ALA A 99 -1.91 -2.17 7.79
N ARG A 100 -1.72 -3.33 8.42
CA ARG A 100 -2.86 -4.12 8.89
C ARG A 100 -3.45 -3.57 10.20
N ASP A 101 -4.31 -4.34 10.87
CA ASP A 101 -4.96 -3.97 12.14
C ASP A 101 -3.96 -3.94 13.31
N ASN A 102 -3.13 -2.88 13.33
CA ASN A 102 -2.11 -2.65 14.34
C ASN A 102 -2.71 -2.05 15.62
N LYS A 103 -2.27 -2.53 16.79
CA LYS A 103 -2.83 -2.13 18.09
C LYS A 103 -1.79 -1.47 18.98
N LYS A 104 -2.04 -0.25 19.45
CA LYS A 104 -1.10 0.51 20.30
C LYS A 104 0.29 0.63 19.66
N VAL A 105 0.32 0.93 18.36
CA VAL A 105 1.54 1.24 17.62
C VAL A 105 1.60 2.75 17.43
N GLU A 106 2.77 3.36 17.60
CA GLU A 106 2.97 4.79 17.36
C GLU A 106 4.23 5.00 16.51
N ILE A 107 4.11 5.78 15.43
CA ILE A 107 5.27 6.27 14.66
C ILE A 107 5.21 7.79 14.68
N VAL A 108 6.20 8.45 15.27
CA VAL A 108 6.11 9.88 15.62
C VAL A 108 7.37 10.63 15.22
N LYS A 109 7.23 11.78 14.55
CA LYS A 109 8.36 12.66 14.16
C LYS A 109 9.41 11.91 13.32
N CYS A 110 8.95 11.07 12.41
CA CYS A 110 9.83 10.30 11.53
C CYS A 110 9.96 10.98 10.17
N ILE A 111 11.03 10.64 9.45
CA ILE A 111 11.24 11.09 8.08
C ILE A 111 11.36 9.88 7.14
N THR A 112 10.86 10.01 5.92
CA THR A 112 10.97 8.97 4.89
C THR A 112 11.06 9.57 3.50
N PRO A 113 12.01 9.14 2.66
CA PRO A 113 12.04 9.61 1.28
C PRO A 113 10.86 9.01 0.48
N ARG A 114 10.31 7.86 0.90
CA ARG A 114 9.24 7.23 0.15
C ARG A 114 8.30 6.37 0.99
N VAL A 115 7.01 6.63 0.83
CA VAL A 115 5.93 5.77 1.32
C VAL A 115 5.37 4.92 0.18
N ILE A 116 5.39 3.61 0.40
CA ILE A 116 4.96 2.61 -0.56
C ILE A 116 3.57 2.10 -0.20
N GLY A 117 2.65 2.08 -1.16
CA GLY A 117 1.36 1.41 -1.07
C GLY A 117 0.17 2.31 -0.79
N ILE A 118 0.42 3.58 -0.54
CA ILE A 118 -0.58 4.66 -0.52
C ILE A 118 -0.13 5.77 -1.46
N SER A 119 -1.09 6.49 -2.04
CA SER A 119 -0.85 7.48 -3.10
C SER A 119 -0.79 8.93 -2.62
N SER A 120 -1.17 9.18 -1.37
CA SER A 120 -1.17 10.50 -0.78
C SER A 120 -1.06 10.44 0.75
N PRO A 121 -0.72 11.55 1.42
CA PRO A 121 -0.70 11.63 2.88
C PRO A 121 -2.02 11.24 3.55
N ALA A 122 -3.16 11.37 2.86
CA ALA A 122 -4.46 11.00 3.40
C ALA A 122 -4.59 9.48 3.68
N GLY A 123 -3.76 8.66 3.04
CA GLY A 123 -3.70 7.22 3.30
C GLY A 123 -2.84 6.84 4.52
N ILE A 124 -2.21 7.80 5.19
CA ILE A 124 -1.40 7.54 6.38
C ILE A 124 -2.32 7.27 7.59
N PRO A 125 -2.14 6.15 8.30
CA PRO A 125 -2.91 5.87 9.51
C PRO A 125 -2.72 6.93 10.62
N TYR A 126 -3.77 7.22 11.39
CA TYR A 126 -3.77 8.27 12.43
C TYR A 126 -2.70 8.10 13.54
N TRP A 127 -2.20 6.89 13.73
CA TRP A 127 -1.15 6.57 14.70
C TRP A 127 0.26 6.83 14.19
N ILE A 128 0.40 7.20 12.92
CA ILE A 128 1.60 7.81 12.36
C ILE A 128 1.39 9.33 12.38
N ARG A 129 2.17 10.03 13.21
CA ARG A 129 2.05 11.49 13.43
C ARG A 129 3.36 12.18 13.08
N ASP A 130 3.27 13.39 12.55
CA ASP A 130 4.44 14.20 12.19
C ASP A 130 5.43 13.44 11.27
N LEU A 131 4.92 12.70 10.28
CA LEU A 131 5.76 12.02 9.28
C LEU A 131 6.08 12.98 8.14
N GLU A 132 7.36 13.29 7.94
CA GLU A 132 7.83 14.00 6.75
C GLU A 132 8.12 12.98 5.64
N ALA A 133 7.24 12.92 4.64
CA ALA A 133 7.37 12.02 3.50
C ALA A 133 7.64 12.80 2.21
N GLU A 134 8.76 12.52 1.53
CA GLU A 134 9.12 13.23 0.29
C GLU A 134 8.29 12.75 -0.91
N ALA A 135 8.08 11.43 -1.02
CA ALA A 135 7.30 10.84 -2.11
C ALA A 135 6.29 9.81 -1.60
N PHE A 136 5.11 9.85 -2.19
CA PHE A 136 4.13 8.76 -2.14
C PHE A 136 4.17 8.03 -3.46
N ASP A 137 3.66 6.81 -3.49
CA ASP A 137 3.55 6.14 -4.78
C ASP A 137 2.61 6.91 -5.70
N SER A 138 3.09 7.29 -6.89
CA SER A 138 2.25 7.92 -7.89
C SER A 138 1.00 7.07 -8.15
N VAL A 139 -0.15 7.74 -8.26
CA VAL A 139 -1.50 7.19 -8.52
C VAL A 139 -1.42 5.99 -9.46
N ALA A 140 -1.33 4.80 -8.84
CA ALA A 140 -1.16 3.44 -9.36
C ALA A 140 -0.29 3.27 -10.63
N SER A 141 0.00 2.06 -11.04
CA SER A 141 0.20 1.70 -12.44
C SER A 141 -0.76 0.54 -12.69
N VAL A 142 -1.19 0.30 -13.93
CA VAL A 142 -2.14 -0.80 -14.22
C VAL A 142 -1.58 -2.15 -13.74
N SER A 143 -0.25 -2.32 -13.73
CA SER A 143 0.43 -3.51 -13.19
C SER A 143 0.29 -3.65 -11.67
N ARG A 144 0.09 -2.57 -10.93
CA ARG A 144 -0.06 -2.60 -9.47
C ARG A 144 -1.48 -2.92 -9.01
N ILE A 145 -2.50 -2.48 -9.76
CA ILE A 145 -3.92 -2.83 -9.54
C ILE A 145 -4.08 -4.36 -9.53
N ARG A 146 -3.37 -5.06 -10.44
CA ARG A 146 -3.34 -6.54 -10.51
C ARG A 146 -2.73 -7.23 -9.30
N ASN A 147 -1.75 -6.60 -8.64
CA ASN A 147 -0.96 -7.23 -7.58
C ASN A 147 -1.56 -7.06 -6.17
N ILE A 148 -2.65 -6.30 -6.00
CA ILE A 148 -3.29 -6.03 -4.71
C ILE A 148 -4.30 -7.13 -4.32
N GLY A 149 -4.55 -8.11 -5.21
CA GLY A 149 -5.53 -9.17 -4.94
C GLY A 149 -6.97 -8.66 -4.95
N LEU A 150 -7.26 -7.66 -5.79
CA LEU A 150 -8.62 -7.16 -5.99
C LEU A 150 -9.51 -8.25 -6.61
N LYS A 151 -10.81 -8.21 -6.31
CA LYS A 151 -11.78 -9.00 -7.06
C LYS A 151 -11.70 -8.60 -8.54
N PRO A 152 -11.97 -9.51 -9.49
CA PRO A 152 -11.91 -9.22 -10.92
C PRO A 152 -12.70 -7.97 -11.33
N ALA A 153 -13.87 -7.72 -10.72
CA ALA A 153 -14.70 -6.56 -10.99
C ALA A 153 -14.05 -5.23 -10.56
N HIS A 154 -13.42 -5.21 -9.39
CA HIS A 154 -12.68 -4.04 -8.90
C HIS A 154 -11.42 -3.75 -9.73
N GLU A 155 -10.73 -4.79 -10.22
CA GLU A 155 -9.59 -4.62 -11.13
C GLU A 155 -10.01 -3.94 -12.45
N VAL A 156 -11.15 -4.37 -13.01
CA VAL A 156 -11.72 -3.80 -14.22
C VAL A 156 -12.14 -2.34 -13.99
N LEU A 157 -12.84 -2.04 -12.89
CA LEU A 157 -13.24 -0.68 -12.54
C LEU A 157 -12.03 0.25 -12.42
N ALA A 158 -11.03 -0.13 -11.63
CA ALA A 158 -9.83 0.69 -11.42
C ALA A 158 -9.07 0.92 -12.75
N THR A 159 -9.05 -0.09 -13.63
CA THR A 159 -8.47 0.03 -14.97
C THR A 159 -9.22 1.03 -15.85
N ILE A 160 -10.56 0.97 -15.88
CA ILE A 160 -11.40 1.88 -16.67
C ILE A 160 -11.26 3.31 -16.15
N VAL A 161 -11.38 3.53 -14.85
CA VAL A 161 -11.24 4.85 -14.22
C VAL A 161 -9.88 5.47 -14.56
N ARG A 162 -8.81 4.68 -14.48
CA ARG A 162 -7.46 5.14 -14.85
C ARG A 162 -7.37 5.55 -16.32
N LYS A 163 -7.82 4.68 -17.24
CA LYS A 163 -7.73 4.91 -18.69
C LYS A 163 -8.54 6.12 -19.15
N THR A 164 -9.64 6.43 -18.46
CA THR A 164 -10.54 7.53 -18.79
C THR A 164 -10.16 8.82 -18.09
N PHE A 165 -10.08 8.84 -16.75
CA PHE A 165 -9.86 10.08 -15.98
C PHE A 165 -8.39 10.54 -15.99
N PHE A 166 -7.43 9.62 -15.92
CA PHE A 166 -6.04 9.97 -15.58
C PHE A 166 -5.02 9.78 -16.71
N GLN A 167 -5.40 9.11 -17.82
CA GLN A 167 -4.56 9.07 -19.01
C GLN A 167 -4.86 10.26 -19.93
N LYS A 168 -3.83 10.87 -20.52
CA LYS A 168 -3.95 11.99 -21.47
C LYS A 168 -4.93 11.66 -22.62
N GLY A 169 -5.92 12.52 -22.85
CA GLY A 169 -6.94 12.39 -23.88
C GLY A 169 -8.32 12.87 -23.42
N SER A 170 -9.19 13.24 -24.37
CA SER A 170 -10.57 13.66 -24.09
C SER A 170 -11.55 12.49 -23.89
N GLY A 171 -11.19 11.29 -24.37
CA GLY A 171 -12.00 10.09 -24.23
C GLY A 171 -11.26 8.84 -24.73
N ARG A 172 -11.90 7.68 -24.55
CA ARG A 172 -11.35 6.37 -24.95
C ARG A 172 -12.39 5.56 -25.70
N LYS A 173 -11.99 4.99 -26.84
CA LYS A 173 -12.77 3.98 -27.56
C LYS A 173 -13.02 2.77 -26.67
N GLU A 174 -14.23 2.20 -26.73
CA GLU A 174 -14.60 1.01 -25.97
C GLU A 174 -13.59 -0.12 -26.19
N GLU A 175 -13.21 -0.38 -27.44
CA GLU A 175 -12.23 -1.41 -27.76
C GLU A 175 -10.87 -1.18 -27.09
N ALA A 176 -10.45 0.08 -26.93
CA ALA A 176 -9.19 0.42 -26.25
C ALA A 176 -9.28 0.23 -24.72
N LEU A 177 -10.47 0.42 -24.15
CA LEU A 177 -10.74 0.10 -22.74
C LEU A 177 -10.69 -1.41 -22.51
N LEU A 178 -11.32 -2.17 -23.40
CA LEU A 178 -11.41 -3.64 -23.35
C LEU A 178 -10.10 -4.36 -23.73
N ARG A 179 -9.20 -3.68 -24.48
CA ARG A 179 -7.91 -4.26 -24.89
C ARG A 179 -7.02 -4.54 -23.67
N GLY A 180 -6.53 -5.78 -23.59
CA GLY A 180 -5.68 -6.26 -22.49
C GLY A 180 -6.42 -6.94 -21.33
N LEU A 181 -7.75 -7.01 -21.37
CA LEU A 181 -8.58 -7.83 -20.48
C LEU A 181 -8.81 -9.19 -21.17
N GLY A 182 -7.95 -10.16 -20.86
CA GLY A 182 -7.74 -11.38 -21.66
C GLY A 182 -8.85 -12.43 -21.64
N SER A 183 -9.89 -12.29 -20.80
CA SER A 183 -10.98 -13.27 -20.71
C SER A 183 -12.32 -12.72 -21.23
N PRO A 184 -13.15 -13.55 -21.91
CA PRO A 184 -14.52 -13.16 -22.30
C PRO A 184 -15.38 -12.70 -21.12
N ALA A 185 -15.19 -13.30 -19.93
CA ALA A 185 -15.85 -12.89 -18.69
C ALA A 185 -15.51 -11.45 -18.29
N ALA A 186 -14.23 -11.07 -18.39
CA ALA A 186 -13.79 -9.70 -18.09
C ALA A 186 -14.36 -8.67 -19.08
N ARG A 187 -14.59 -9.05 -20.35
CA ARG A 187 -15.23 -8.16 -21.34
C ARG A 187 -16.70 -7.89 -21.00
N ASN A 188 -17.46 -8.93 -20.64
CA ASN A 188 -18.87 -8.75 -20.23
C ASN A 188 -18.98 -7.91 -18.95
N MET A 189 -18.10 -8.15 -17.99
CA MET A 189 -18.01 -7.37 -16.74
C MET A 189 -17.65 -5.90 -17.01
N SER A 190 -16.72 -5.64 -17.94
CA SER A 190 -16.36 -4.29 -18.35
C SER A 190 -17.54 -3.52 -18.93
N ARG A 191 -18.37 -4.16 -19.77
CA ARG A 191 -19.58 -3.53 -20.32
C ARG A 191 -20.58 -3.17 -19.22
N LYS A 192 -20.79 -4.06 -18.25
CA LYS A 192 -21.66 -3.77 -17.09
C LYS A 192 -21.14 -2.57 -16.29
N ILE A 193 -19.83 -2.50 -16.05
CA ILE A 193 -19.20 -1.40 -15.32
C ILE A 193 -19.30 -0.09 -16.12
N LEU A 194 -19.09 -0.11 -17.44
CA LEU A 194 -19.26 1.08 -18.28
C LEU A 194 -20.69 1.63 -18.22
N ASN A 195 -21.69 0.75 -18.34
CA ASN A 195 -23.11 1.15 -18.23
C ASN A 195 -23.43 1.72 -16.84
N LEU A 196 -22.82 1.17 -15.78
CA LEU A 196 -22.98 1.69 -14.42
C LEU A 196 -22.36 3.08 -14.28
N LEU A 197 -21.14 3.27 -14.78
CA LEU A 197 -20.46 4.57 -14.75
C LEU A 197 -21.19 5.63 -15.57
N GLU A 198 -21.82 5.24 -16.68
CA GLU A 198 -22.66 6.14 -17.48
C GLU A 198 -23.97 6.48 -16.76
N ARG A 199 -24.63 5.50 -16.14
CA ARG A 199 -25.86 5.73 -15.34
C ARG A 199 -25.64 6.65 -14.15
N GLU A 200 -24.44 6.62 -13.56
CA GLU A 200 -24.05 7.44 -12.41
C GLU A 200 -23.42 8.79 -12.82
N ASP A 201 -23.56 9.20 -14.10
CA ASP A 201 -23.02 10.45 -14.65
C ASP A 201 -21.50 10.64 -14.42
N LEU A 202 -20.74 9.54 -14.38
CA LEU A 202 -19.28 9.58 -14.30
C LEU A 202 -18.61 9.56 -15.67
N LEU A 203 -19.21 8.84 -16.62
CA LEU A 203 -18.79 8.80 -18.01
C LEU A 203 -19.93 9.28 -18.89
N THR A 204 -19.59 9.98 -19.97
CA THR A 204 -20.50 10.21 -21.08
C THR A 204 -20.05 9.35 -22.26
N SER A 205 -21.01 8.81 -23.00
CA SER A 205 -20.73 8.10 -24.25
C SER A 205 -21.14 8.92 -25.46
N PHE A 206 -20.37 8.80 -26.55
CA PHE A 206 -20.75 9.34 -27.85
C PHE A 206 -20.22 8.45 -28.97
N LYS A 207 -20.95 8.44 -30.10
CA LYS A 207 -20.57 7.66 -31.28
C LYS A 207 -19.44 8.40 -32.02
N GLY A 208 -18.25 7.82 -32.02
CA GLY A 208 -17.14 8.26 -32.86
C GLY A 208 -17.10 7.52 -34.19
N ASP A 209 -16.10 7.86 -35.02
CA ASP A 209 -15.93 7.32 -36.38
C ASP A 209 -15.72 5.79 -36.41
N GLU A 210 -15.15 5.24 -35.34
CA GLU A 210 -14.80 3.81 -35.22
C GLU A 210 -15.45 3.16 -33.97
N GLY A 211 -16.64 3.61 -33.59
CA GLY A 211 -17.43 3.02 -32.50
C GLY A 211 -17.60 3.92 -31.28
N MET A 212 -18.03 3.33 -30.16
CA MET A 212 -18.41 4.09 -28.98
C MET A 212 -17.18 4.63 -28.23
N VAL A 213 -17.22 5.93 -27.90
CA VAL A 213 -16.17 6.62 -27.15
C VAL A 213 -16.73 7.05 -25.81
N TYR A 214 -16.01 6.74 -24.73
CA TYR A 214 -16.35 7.14 -23.37
C TYR A 214 -15.44 8.29 -22.93
N ALA A 215 -16.03 9.39 -22.51
CA ALA A 215 -15.34 10.55 -21.97
C ALA A 215 -15.63 10.71 -20.47
N PRO A 216 -14.62 11.05 -19.65
CA PRO A 216 -14.82 11.28 -18.22
C PRO A 216 -15.53 12.61 -17.97
N VAL A 217 -16.48 12.60 -17.05
CA VAL A 217 -17.07 13.83 -16.50
C VAL A 217 -16.08 14.44 -15.52
N ARG A 218 -15.35 15.47 -15.97
CA ARG A 218 -14.16 15.99 -15.27
C ARG A 218 -14.43 16.54 -13.87
N SER A 219 -15.66 16.96 -13.55
CA SER A 219 -16.05 17.36 -12.19
C SER A 219 -15.89 16.22 -11.18
N ASN A 220 -16.02 14.97 -11.61
CA ASN A 220 -15.86 13.77 -10.78
C ASN A 220 -14.41 13.30 -10.65
N THR A 221 -13.43 14.00 -11.23
CA THR A 221 -12.00 13.58 -11.19
C THR A 221 -11.50 13.41 -9.76
N LYS A 222 -11.89 14.30 -8.85
CA LYS A 222 -11.50 14.20 -7.43
C LYS A 222 -12.08 12.96 -6.76
N ARG A 223 -13.37 12.67 -6.98
CA ARG A 223 -14.04 11.47 -6.46
C ARG A 223 -13.36 10.19 -6.97
N MET A 224 -13.05 10.15 -8.26
CA MET A 224 -12.36 9.02 -8.89
C MET A 224 -10.92 8.86 -8.42
N GLN A 225 -10.24 9.97 -8.09
CA GLN A 225 -8.93 9.94 -7.47
C GLN A 225 -9.01 9.30 -6.09
N THR A 226 -9.95 9.75 -5.24
CA THR A 226 -10.21 9.16 -3.92
C THR A 226 -10.52 7.67 -4.00
N LEU A 227 -11.36 7.25 -4.95
CA LEU A 227 -11.67 5.83 -5.19
C LEU A 227 -10.40 5.01 -5.54
N LEU A 228 -9.52 5.55 -6.38
CA LEU A 228 -8.25 4.90 -6.74
C LEU A 228 -7.20 4.95 -5.62
N ASP A 229 -7.30 5.92 -4.71
CA ASP A 229 -6.40 6.07 -3.57
C ASP A 229 -6.77 5.09 -2.44
N GLU A 230 -8.07 4.91 -2.20
CA GLU A 230 -8.59 4.06 -1.13
C GLU A 230 -8.68 2.58 -1.52
N LEU A 231 -8.96 2.28 -2.80
CA LEU A 231 -9.15 0.92 -3.33
C LEU A 231 -9.99 0.03 -2.40
N GLN A 232 -9.38 -0.98 -1.77
CA GLN A 232 -10.06 -1.94 -0.89
C GLN A 232 -10.75 -1.29 0.31
N GLY A 233 -10.29 -0.12 0.75
CA GLY A 233 -10.91 0.66 1.84
C GLY A 233 -11.98 1.64 1.38
N SER A 234 -12.29 1.69 0.07
CA SER A 234 -13.21 2.69 -0.46
C SER A 234 -14.66 2.33 -0.12
N HIS A 235 -15.36 3.33 0.41
CA HIS A 235 -16.80 3.28 0.68
C HIS A 235 -17.61 3.97 -0.42
N ASP A 236 -16.98 4.28 -1.56
CA ASP A 236 -17.68 4.89 -2.69
C ASP A 236 -18.83 3.97 -3.15
N PRO A 237 -20.04 4.50 -3.38
CA PRO A 237 -21.20 3.69 -3.80
C PRO A 237 -20.92 2.80 -5.01
N ILE A 238 -20.08 3.26 -5.95
CA ILE A 238 -19.75 2.51 -7.16
C ILE A 238 -18.77 1.38 -6.84
N TRP A 239 -17.86 1.60 -5.91
CA TRP A 239 -16.96 0.55 -5.44
C TRP A 239 -17.74 -0.60 -4.80
N VAL A 240 -18.75 -0.28 -3.99
CA VAL A 240 -19.65 -1.25 -3.34
C VAL A 240 -20.50 -1.98 -4.38
N GLN A 241 -21.20 -1.24 -5.26
CA GLN A 241 -22.04 -1.83 -6.30
C GLN A 241 -21.27 -2.76 -7.24
N VAL A 242 -20.03 -2.39 -7.62
CA VAL A 242 -19.18 -3.24 -8.46
C VAL A 242 -18.73 -4.51 -7.72
N GLY A 243 -18.65 -4.47 -6.38
CA GLY A 243 -18.32 -5.63 -5.56
C GLY A 243 -19.42 -6.70 -5.49
N GLU A 244 -20.65 -6.36 -5.89
CA GLU A 244 -21.84 -7.22 -5.92
C GLU A 244 -22.12 -7.84 -7.30
N LEU A 245 -21.37 -7.43 -8.34
CA LEU A 245 -21.46 -7.94 -9.72
C LEU A 245 -20.71 -9.25 -9.94
#